data_AF-A0A2D9WPG4-F1
#
_entry.id   AF-A0A2D9WPG4-F1
#
_cell.length_a   1.000
_cell.length_b   1.000
_cell.length_c   1.000
_cell.angle_alpha   90.00
_cell.angle_beta   90.00
_cell.angle_gamma   90.00
#
_symmetry.space_group_name_H-M   'P 1'
#
loop_
_entity.id
_entity.type
_entity.pdbx_description
1 polymer ?
#
loop_
_entity_poly.entity_id
_entity_poly.type
_entity_poly.pdbx_seq_one_letter_code
_entity_poly.pdbx_strand_id
1 'polypeptide(L)' 'MSQDLLIKMVSDGDEKGVGKGHVYYTRFNNKNKKDPSKKYQTTKYNPVAKKHTVYKQKKK' A
#
# COMPACT_ATOMS: atom_id res chain seq x y z
N MET A 1 -19.54 -3.98 -0.14
CA MET A 1 -18.08 -4.27 -0.10
C MET A 1 -17.77 -4.93 1.24
N SER A 2 -17.47 -6.23 1.28
CA SER A 2 -17.12 -6.91 2.55
C SER A 2 -15.75 -6.44 3.07
N GLN A 3 -15.65 -6.29 4.39
CA GLN A 3 -14.48 -5.74 5.08
C GLN A 3 -13.38 -6.79 5.31
N ASP A 4 -13.70 -8.07 5.13
CA ASP A 4 -12.86 -9.23 5.50
C ASP A 4 -11.57 -9.32 4.67
N LEU A 5 -11.61 -8.80 3.44
CA LEU A 5 -10.48 -8.81 2.49
C LEU A 5 -9.86 -7.41 2.31
N LEU A 6 -10.18 -6.46 3.17
CA LEU A 6 -9.65 -5.09 3.08
C LEU A 6 -8.21 -5.04 3.59
N ILE A 7 -7.32 -4.47 2.78
CA ILE A 7 -5.91 -4.30 3.11
C ILE A 7 -5.56 -2.83 3.16
N LYS A 8 -4.69 -2.50 4.12
CA LYS A 8 -4.06 -1.19 4.27
C LYS A 8 -2.72 -1.18 3.55
N MET A 9 -2.55 -0.26 2.60
CA MET A 9 -1.29 0.02 1.92
C MET A 9 -0.74 1.33 2.47
N VAL A 10 0.47 1.31 3.04
CA VAL A 10 1.07 2.49 3.65
C VAL A 10 2.28 2.94 2.83
N SER A 11 2.35 4.24 2.56
CA SER A 11 3.50 4.86 1.87
C SER A 11 4.71 4.91 2.80
N ASP A 12 5.87 4.53 2.26
CA ASP A 12 7.16 4.72 2.93
C ASP A 12 7.62 6.20 2.92
N GLY A 13 6.99 7.04 2.08
CA GLY A 13 7.37 8.44 1.86
C GLY A 13 8.53 8.60 0.88
N ASP A 14 8.87 9.85 0.57
CA ASP A 14 10.08 10.21 -0.18
C ASP A 14 11.34 10.16 0.72
N GLU A 15 12.52 10.33 0.12
CA GLU A 15 13.83 10.38 0.82
C GLU A 15 13.87 11.37 2.00
N LYS A 16 13.07 12.43 1.95
CA LYS A 16 12.93 13.44 3.01
C LYS A 16 11.86 13.11 4.05
N GLY A 17 11.23 11.94 3.97
CA GLY A 17 10.15 11.49 4.84
C GLY A 17 8.78 12.11 4.53
N VAL A 18 8.67 12.97 3.52
CA VAL A 18 7.41 13.64 3.14
C VAL A 18 6.44 12.60 2.55
N GLY A 19 5.20 12.61 3.04
CA GLY A 19 4.15 11.69 2.59
C GLY A 19 4.20 10.29 3.21
N LYS A 20 5.15 10.03 4.12
CA LYS A 20 5.18 8.81 4.93
C LYS A 20 3.89 8.68 5.73
N GLY A 21 3.28 7.50 5.70
CA GLY A 21 2.04 7.24 6.42
C GLY A 21 0.75 7.51 5.64
N HIS A 22 0.82 8.04 4.40
CA HIS A 22 -0.34 8.09 3.52
C HIS A 22 -0.87 6.67 3.26
N VAL A 23 -2.20 6.51 3.26
CA VAL A 23 -2.87 5.21 3.26
C VAL A 23 -3.76 5.07 2.04
N TYR A 24 -3.61 3.94 1.34
CA TYR A 24 -4.63 3.43 0.44
C TYR A 24 -5.29 2.20 1.03
N TYR A 25 -6.60 2.11 0.87
CA TYR A 25 -7.35 0.89 1.14
C TYR A 25 -7.61 0.19 -0.19
N THR A 26 -7.18 -1.07 -0.28
CA THR A 26 -7.40 -1.90 -1.47
C THR A 26 -7.91 -3.27 -1.03
N ARG A 27 -8.64 -3.94 -1.92
CA ARG A 27 -9.12 -5.30 -1.66
C ARG A 27 -8.02 -6.31 -2.01
N PHE A 28 -7.81 -7.29 -1.15
CA PHE A 28 -7.00 -8.46 -1.49
C PHE A 28 -7.66 -9.21 -2.64
N ASN A 29 -6.91 -9.40 -3.73
CA ASN A 29 -7.36 -10.20 -4.85
C ASN A 29 -6.35 -11.34 -5.06
N ASN A 30 -6.80 -12.59 -4.87
CA ASN A 30 -5.98 -13.80 -4.91
C ASN A 30 -5.30 -14.06 -6.26
N LYS A 31 -5.66 -13.33 -7.33
CA LYS A 31 -5.11 -13.55 -8.69
C LYS A 31 -3.60 -13.22 -8.82
N ASN A 32 -3.06 -12.25 -8.07
CA ASN A 32 -1.67 -11.78 -8.24
C ASN A 32 -0.74 -12.09 -7.04
N LYS A 33 -1.22 -12.81 -6.02
CA LYS A 33 -0.47 -13.08 -4.78
C LYS A 33 -0.53 -14.57 -4.44
N LYS A 34 0.26 -15.37 -5.19
CA LYS A 34 0.36 -16.82 -4.98
C LYS A 34 1.15 -17.20 -3.71
N ASP A 35 2.02 -16.32 -3.20
CA ASP A 35 2.78 -16.52 -1.96
C ASP A 35 2.18 -15.71 -0.79
N PRO A 36 1.59 -16.36 0.23
CA PRO A 36 1.08 -15.69 1.44
C PRO A 36 2.16 -14.97 2.25
N SER A 37 3.42 -15.41 2.10
CA SER A 37 4.58 -14.92 2.84
C SER A 37 5.11 -13.58 2.32
N LYS A 38 4.80 -13.21 1.07
CA LYS A 38 5.30 -11.98 0.43
C LYS A 38 4.30 -10.85 0.59
N LYS A 39 4.67 -9.84 1.38
CA LYS A 39 3.90 -8.58 1.48
C LYS A 39 3.91 -7.88 0.12
N TYR A 40 2.73 -7.54 -0.39
CA TYR A 40 2.60 -6.83 -1.65
C TYR A 40 3.15 -5.41 -1.56
N GLN A 41 3.87 -5.01 -2.61
CA GLN A 41 4.41 -3.67 -2.77
C GLN A 41 4.03 -3.14 -4.15
N THR A 42 3.70 -1.85 -4.24
CA THR A 42 3.38 -1.20 -5.51
C THR A 42 3.72 0.28 -5.44
N THR A 43 4.16 0.85 -6.57
CA THR A 43 4.38 2.28 -6.72
C THR A 43 3.06 2.97 -7.07
N LYS A 44 2.67 3.96 -6.26
CA LYS A 44 1.46 4.76 -6.49
C LYS A 44 1.73 6.23 -6.18
N TYR A 45 0.98 7.10 -6.81
CA TYR A 45 1.05 8.53 -6.54
C TYR A 45 0.71 8.80 -5.07
N ASN A 46 1.48 9.67 -4.43
CA ASN A 46 1.22 10.16 -3.08
C ASN A 46 0.86 11.65 -3.17
N PRO A 47 -0.36 12.05 -2.80
CA PRO A 47 -0.80 13.44 -2.92
C PRO A 47 -0.05 14.39 -1.98
N VAL A 48 0.50 13.88 -0.86
CA VAL A 48 1.25 14.69 0.10
C VAL A 48 2.65 15.00 -0.42
N ALA A 49 3.35 13.99 -0.94
CA ALA A 49 4.67 14.15 -1.55
C ALA A 49 4.61 14.68 -2.98
N LYS A 50 3.42 14.68 -3.60
CA LYS A 50 3.16 14.96 -5.02
C LYS A 50 4.02 14.13 -5.98
N LYS A 51 4.43 12.93 -5.55
CA LYS A 51 5.31 12.00 -6.29
C LYS A 51 4.86 10.57 -6.13
N HIS A 52 5.31 9.70 -7.03
CA HIS A 52 5.08 8.27 -6.92
C HIS A 52 6.01 7.67 -5.86
N THR A 53 5.42 7.09 -4.82
CA THR A 53 6.15 6.45 -3.72
C THR A 53 5.80 4.97 -3.64
N VAL A 54 6.68 4.19 -3.01
CA VAL A 54 6.42 2.77 -2.76
C VAL A 54 5.42 2.64 -1.61
N TYR A 55 4.33 1.91 -1.86
CA TYR A 55 3.37 1.53 -0.86
C TYR A 55 3.54 0.06 -0.51
N LYS A 56 3.58 -0.22 0.80
CA LYS A 56 3.72 -1.58 1.34
C LYS A 56 2.44 -2.00 2.04
N GLN A 57 2.07 -3.26 1.83
CA GLN A 57 0.95 -3.88 2.53
C GLN A 57 1.25 -3.99 4.04
N LYS A 58 0.33 -3.47 4.86
CA LYS A 58 0.23 -3.73 6.28
C LYS A 58 -1.07 -4.48 6.57
N LYS A 59 -1.03 -5.35 7.59
CA LYS A 59 -2.25 -5.97 8.13
C LYS A 59 -3.12 -4.84 8.71
N LYS A 60 -4.42 -4.94 8.50
CA LYS A 60 -5.40 -4.01 9.09
C LYS A 60 -5.31 -4.08 10.60
#